data_AF-Q84GB5-F1
#
_entry.id   AF-Q84GB5-F1
#
_cell.length_a   1.000
_cell.length_b   1.000
_cell.length_c   1.000
_cell.angle_alpha   90.00
_cell.angle_beta   90.00
_cell.angle_gamma   90.00
#
_symmetry.space_group_name_H-M   'P 1'
#
loop_
_entity.id
_entity.type
_entity.pdbx_description
1 polymer ?
#
loop_
_entity_poly.entity_id
_entity_poly.type
_entity_poly.pdbx_seq_one_letter_code
_entity_poly.pdbx_strand_id
1 'polypeptide(L)'
;AEINKQTTAQGVTTEKDNGIAVLEQDVITPTVKPQAKQDIIQAVTTRKQQIKKSNASLQDEKDVANDKIGKIETKAIKDIDAATTNAQVEAIKTKAINDINQTAPATTAKAAALEEFDEVVQAQIDQAPLNPDTTNEEVAEAIERINAAKVSGV
;
A
#
# COMPACT_ATOMS: atom_id res chain seq x y z
N ALA A 1 -19.85 -33.46 41.17
CA ALA A 1 -20.41 -32.09 41.29
C ALA A 1 -21.01 -31.93 42.67
N GLU A 2 -20.92 -30.74 43.28
CA GLU A 2 -21.49 -30.45 44.62
C GLU A 2 -22.98 -30.78 44.70
N ILE A 3 -23.70 -30.67 43.59
CA ILE A 3 -25.10 -31.09 43.45
C ILE A 3 -25.37 -32.56 43.84
N ASN A 4 -24.41 -33.48 43.67
CA ASN A 4 -24.57 -34.91 44.02
C ASN A 4 -24.41 -35.18 45.53
N LYS A 5 -23.92 -34.20 46.30
CA LYS A 5 -23.79 -34.29 47.77
C LYS A 5 -25.04 -33.77 48.48
N GLN A 6 -25.96 -33.16 47.74
CA GLN A 6 -27.16 -32.53 48.30
C GLN A 6 -28.21 -33.59 48.64
N THR A 7 -28.76 -33.51 49.84
CA THR A 7 -29.82 -34.40 50.33
C THR A 7 -31.19 -33.74 50.34
N THR A 8 -31.29 -32.47 49.89
CA THR A 8 -32.54 -31.70 49.85
C THR A 8 -32.78 -31.10 48.48
N ALA A 9 -34.05 -30.92 48.11
CA ALA A 9 -34.43 -30.26 46.86
C ALA A 9 -33.93 -28.81 46.78
N GLN A 10 -33.87 -28.10 47.91
CA GLN A 10 -33.35 -26.74 47.97
C GLN A 10 -31.83 -26.70 47.75
N GLY A 11 -31.07 -27.59 48.38
CA GLY A 11 -29.62 -27.70 48.14
C GLY A 11 -29.30 -28.05 46.69
N VAL A 12 -30.06 -28.97 46.09
CA VAL A 12 -29.96 -29.27 44.64
C VAL A 12 -30.25 -28.03 43.80
N THR A 13 -31.29 -27.26 44.13
CA THR A 13 -31.63 -26.01 43.43
C THR A 13 -30.50 -24.98 43.53
N THR A 14 -29.95 -24.76 44.72
CA THR A 14 -28.84 -23.82 44.94
C THR A 14 -27.60 -24.20 44.14
N GLU A 15 -27.18 -25.47 44.18
CA GLU A 15 -25.99 -25.90 43.43
C GLU A 15 -26.20 -25.84 41.91
N LYS A 16 -27.42 -26.09 41.43
CA LYS A 16 -27.81 -25.93 40.03
C LYS A 16 -27.74 -24.45 39.62
N ASP A 17 -28.32 -23.54 40.41
CA ASP A 17 -28.32 -22.10 40.11
C ASP A 17 -26.89 -21.52 40.16
N ASN A 18 -26.06 -21.94 41.11
CA ASN A 18 -24.64 -21.57 41.17
C ASN A 18 -23.87 -22.05 39.92
N GLY A 19 -24.09 -23.30 39.48
CA GLY A 19 -23.47 -23.84 38.28
C GLY A 19 -23.85 -23.06 37.02
N ILE A 20 -25.13 -22.66 36.90
CA ILE A 20 -25.61 -21.79 35.81
C ILE A 20 -24.91 -20.42 35.89
N ALA A 21 -24.86 -19.79 37.06
CA ALA A 21 -24.24 -18.48 37.23
C ALA A 21 -22.73 -18.47 36.89
N VAL A 22 -22.02 -19.58 37.10
CA VAL A 22 -20.62 -19.73 36.67
C VAL A 22 -20.52 -19.83 35.15
N LEU A 23 -21.39 -20.62 34.52
CA LEU A 23 -21.40 -20.78 33.06
C LEU A 23 -21.80 -19.49 32.34
N GLU A 24 -22.74 -18.72 32.90
CA GLU A 24 -23.15 -17.42 32.35
C GLU A 24 -22.04 -16.36 32.40
N GLN A 25 -21.04 -16.53 33.28
CA GLN A 25 -19.86 -15.66 33.33
C GLN A 25 -18.81 -16.00 32.27
N ASP A 26 -18.83 -17.21 31.70
CA ASP A 26 -17.87 -17.64 30.68
C ASP A 26 -18.27 -17.11 29.30
N VAL A 27 -17.82 -15.90 28.98
CA VAL A 27 -18.07 -15.22 27.70
C VAL A 27 -16.82 -15.16 26.84
N ILE A 28 -16.95 -15.56 25.57
CA ILE A 28 -15.85 -15.52 24.60
C ILE A 28 -15.51 -14.07 24.26
N THR A 29 -14.23 -13.70 24.36
CA THR A 29 -13.72 -12.37 23.96
C THR A 29 -12.87 -12.46 22.68
N PRO A 30 -13.31 -11.90 21.54
CA PRO A 30 -12.56 -11.96 20.28
C PRO A 30 -11.40 -10.94 20.27
N THR A 31 -10.17 -11.42 20.06
CA THR A 31 -8.96 -10.56 20.05
C THR A 31 -8.15 -10.67 18.76
N VAL A 32 -8.03 -11.87 18.20
CA VAL A 32 -7.11 -12.17 17.10
C VAL A 32 -7.52 -11.50 15.77
N LYS A 33 -8.77 -11.65 15.33
CA LYS A 33 -9.25 -11.02 14.09
C LYS A 33 -9.27 -9.49 14.17
N PRO A 34 -9.80 -8.85 15.23
CA PRO A 34 -9.77 -7.38 15.35
C PRO A 34 -8.34 -6.82 15.28
N GLN A 35 -7.39 -7.43 15.99
CA GLN A 35 -6.00 -6.97 15.99
C GLN A 35 -5.37 -7.07 14.59
N ALA A 36 -5.54 -8.21 13.90
CA ALA A 36 -4.99 -8.40 12.56
C ALA A 36 -5.54 -7.39 11.54
N LYS A 37 -6.83 -7.02 11.63
CA LYS A 37 -7.42 -5.97 10.79
C LYS A 37 -6.81 -4.60 11.09
N GLN A 38 -6.61 -4.27 12.36
CA GLN A 38 -5.99 -3.01 12.78
C GLN A 38 -4.54 -2.91 12.25
N ASP A 39 -3.77 -3.99 12.35
CA ASP A 39 -2.40 -4.05 11.84
C ASP A 39 -2.34 -3.78 10.32
N ILE A 40 -3.28 -4.34 9.55
CA ILE A 40 -3.41 -4.08 8.11
C ILE A 40 -3.75 -2.62 7.84
N ILE A 41 -4.73 -2.04 8.54
CA ILE A 41 -5.13 -0.64 8.39
C ILE A 41 -3.94 0.30 8.67
N GLN A 42 -3.14 -0.02 9.69
CA GLN A 42 -1.94 0.74 10.02
C GLN A 42 -0.87 0.63 8.93
N ALA A 43 -0.65 -0.56 8.37
CA ALA A 43 0.26 -0.77 7.25
C ALA A 43 -0.18 0.02 6.00
N VAL A 44 -1.47 -0.02 5.66
CA VAL A 44 -2.06 0.77 4.55
C VAL A 44 -1.80 2.25 4.77
N THR A 45 -2.14 2.78 5.95
CA THR A 45 -1.99 4.20 6.28
C THR A 45 -0.53 4.63 6.13
N THR A 46 0.38 3.84 6.69
CA THR A 46 1.83 4.10 6.62
C THR A 46 2.32 4.11 5.19
N ARG A 47 1.93 3.11 4.39
CA ARG A 47 2.38 2.99 3.00
C ARG A 47 1.85 4.11 2.12
N LYS A 48 0.55 4.47 2.24
CA LYS A 48 -0.04 5.59 1.48
C LYS A 48 0.66 6.92 1.81
N GLN A 49 1.06 7.15 3.06
CA GLN A 49 1.84 8.34 3.43
C GLN A 49 3.23 8.35 2.80
N GLN A 50 3.92 7.21 2.73
CA GLN A 50 5.22 7.11 2.06
C GLN A 50 5.08 7.38 0.55
N ILE A 51 4.07 6.82 -0.11
CA ILE A 51 3.78 7.05 -1.53
C ILE A 51 3.49 8.53 -1.79
N LYS A 52 2.69 9.17 -0.94
CA LYS A 52 2.37 10.61 -1.05
C LYS A 52 3.64 11.46 -1.06
N LYS A 53 4.62 11.14 -0.21
CA LYS A 53 5.89 11.87 -0.07
C LYS A 53 6.89 11.63 -1.22
N SER A 54 6.68 10.65 -2.09
CA SER A 54 7.58 10.38 -3.22
C SER A 54 7.53 11.52 -4.25
N ASN A 55 8.68 12.05 -4.65
CA ASN A 55 8.78 13.03 -5.75
C ASN A 55 9.17 12.37 -7.09
N ALA A 56 9.48 11.08 -7.08
CA ALA A 56 9.86 10.33 -8.28
C ALA A 56 8.65 10.07 -9.20
N SER A 57 7.46 9.92 -8.61
CA SER A 57 6.23 9.55 -9.31
C SER A 57 5.28 10.73 -9.47
N LEU A 58 4.53 10.72 -10.57
CA LEU A 58 3.40 11.63 -10.79
C LEU A 58 2.19 11.23 -9.93
N GLN A 59 1.21 12.14 -9.83
CA GLN A 59 0.01 11.92 -9.04
C GLN A 59 -0.79 10.71 -9.54
N ASP A 60 -1.00 10.59 -10.85
CA ASP A 60 -1.73 9.45 -11.44
C ASP A 60 -1.04 8.10 -11.14
N GLU A 61 0.30 8.07 -11.19
CA GLU A 61 1.08 6.86 -10.84
C GLU A 61 0.95 6.51 -9.36
N LYS A 62 0.84 7.51 -8.47
CA LYS A 62 0.56 7.32 -7.04
C LYS A 62 -0.85 6.79 -6.80
N ASP A 63 -1.83 7.31 -7.54
CA ASP A 63 -3.23 6.91 -7.38
C ASP A 63 -3.45 5.46 -7.80
N VAL A 64 -2.83 5.03 -8.90
CA VAL A 64 -2.82 3.60 -9.29
C VAL A 64 -2.25 2.70 -8.19
N ALA A 65 -1.15 3.10 -7.55
CA ALA A 65 -0.58 2.33 -6.43
C ALA A 65 -1.49 2.34 -5.19
N ASN A 66 -2.10 3.48 -4.86
CA ASN A 66 -3.02 3.61 -3.74
C ASN A 66 -4.29 2.76 -3.93
N ASP A 67 -4.81 2.67 -5.15
CA ASP A 67 -5.93 1.80 -5.51
C ASP A 67 -5.59 0.33 -5.36
N LYS A 68 -4.38 -0.07 -5.78
CA LYS A 68 -3.89 -1.43 -5.59
C LYS A 68 -3.78 -1.78 -4.10
N ILE A 69 -3.28 -0.87 -3.27
CA ILE A 69 -3.25 -1.03 -1.80
C ILE A 69 -4.67 -1.20 -1.24
N GLY A 70 -5.64 -0.38 -1.66
CA GLY A 70 -7.02 -0.50 -1.20
C GLY A 70 -7.68 -1.83 -1.57
N LYS A 71 -7.35 -2.38 -2.75
CA LYS A 71 -7.80 -3.72 -3.16
C LYS A 71 -7.19 -4.83 -2.29
N ILE A 72 -5.90 -4.71 -1.92
CA ILE A 72 -5.24 -5.66 -1.02
C ILE A 72 -5.89 -5.62 0.36
N GLU A 73 -6.10 -4.43 0.92
CA GLU A 73 -6.77 -4.22 2.21
C GLU A 73 -8.16 -4.87 2.24
N THR A 74 -9.01 -4.52 1.27
CA THR A 74 -10.38 -5.02 1.18
C THR A 74 -10.41 -6.55 1.11
N LYS A 75 -9.54 -7.15 0.29
CA LYS A 75 -9.44 -8.60 0.18
C LYS A 75 -8.99 -9.23 1.49
N ALA A 76 -7.95 -8.69 2.12
CA ALA A 76 -7.39 -9.25 3.35
C ALA A 76 -8.37 -9.19 4.52
N ILE A 77 -9.13 -8.09 4.66
CA ILE A 77 -10.17 -7.97 5.69
C ILE A 77 -11.26 -9.03 5.49
N LYS A 78 -11.72 -9.23 4.25
CA LYS A 78 -12.71 -10.27 3.91
C LYS A 78 -12.18 -11.68 4.21
N ASP A 79 -10.92 -11.94 3.88
CA ASP A 79 -10.29 -13.23 4.15
C ASP A 79 -10.13 -13.48 5.67
N ILE A 80 -9.79 -12.45 6.46
CA ILE A 80 -9.73 -12.53 7.94
C ILE A 80 -11.12 -12.84 8.52
N ASP A 81 -12.17 -12.24 7.97
CA ASP A 81 -13.53 -12.54 8.40
C ASP A 81 -13.89 -14.02 8.18
N ALA A 82 -13.47 -14.59 7.05
CA ALA A 82 -13.68 -16.00 6.71
C ALA A 82 -12.76 -16.98 7.47
N ALA A 83 -11.64 -16.54 8.03
CA ALA A 83 -10.69 -17.41 8.73
C ALA A 83 -11.32 -18.04 9.99
N THR A 84 -11.04 -19.32 10.26
CA THR A 84 -11.59 -20.06 11.41
C THR A 84 -10.53 -20.41 12.46
N THR A 85 -9.25 -20.13 12.17
CA THR A 85 -8.12 -20.42 13.06
C THR A 85 -7.17 -19.22 13.17
N ASN A 86 -6.46 -19.14 14.30
CA ASN A 86 -5.44 -18.09 14.50
C ASN A 86 -4.32 -18.17 13.45
N ALA A 87 -3.93 -19.37 13.03
CA ALA A 87 -2.90 -19.57 12.01
C ALA A 87 -3.32 -19.00 10.65
N GLN A 88 -4.59 -19.16 10.24
CA GLN A 88 -5.11 -18.55 9.01
C GLN A 88 -5.11 -17.02 9.12
N VAL A 89 -5.58 -16.46 10.24
CA VAL A 89 -5.59 -15.00 10.45
C VAL A 89 -4.18 -14.44 10.35
N GLU A 90 -3.20 -15.07 11.01
CA GLU A 90 -1.80 -14.63 10.95
C GLU A 90 -1.24 -14.70 9.53
N ALA A 91 -1.45 -15.82 8.82
CA ALA A 91 -0.96 -15.97 7.45
C ALA A 91 -1.54 -14.91 6.49
N ILE A 92 -2.85 -14.61 6.61
CA ILE A 92 -3.51 -13.58 5.80
C ILE A 92 -2.93 -12.20 6.12
N LYS A 93 -2.78 -11.87 7.41
CA LYS A 93 -2.19 -10.60 7.87
C LYS A 93 -0.78 -10.41 7.34
N THR A 94 0.10 -11.40 7.53
CA THR A 94 1.49 -11.35 7.06
C THR A 94 1.56 -11.17 5.55
N LYS A 95 0.77 -11.92 4.79
CA LYS A 95 0.74 -11.78 3.32
C LYS A 95 0.28 -10.39 2.90
N ALA A 96 -0.82 -9.89 3.48
CA ALA A 96 -1.37 -8.58 3.16
C ALA A 96 -0.37 -7.44 3.44
N ILE A 97 0.28 -7.46 4.60
CA ILE A 97 1.29 -6.45 4.96
C ILE A 97 2.47 -6.49 3.98
N ASN A 98 2.94 -7.69 3.60
CA ASN A 98 4.01 -7.83 2.60
C ASN A 98 3.59 -7.27 1.24
N ASP A 99 2.40 -7.62 0.75
CA ASP A 99 1.88 -7.14 -0.54
C ASP A 99 1.70 -5.60 -0.56
N ILE A 100 1.23 -5.02 0.56
CA ILE A 100 1.12 -3.56 0.75
C ILE A 100 2.50 -2.91 0.67
N ASN A 101 3.49 -3.44 1.41
CA ASN A 101 4.84 -2.89 1.46
C ASN A 101 5.57 -2.95 0.11
N GLN A 102 5.34 -4.01 -0.67
CA GLN A 102 5.92 -4.18 -2.01
C GLN A 102 5.23 -3.32 -3.09
N THR A 103 4.02 -2.83 -2.84
CA THR A 103 3.33 -1.98 -3.80
C THR A 103 3.98 -0.60 -3.86
N ALA A 104 4.41 -0.18 -5.04
CA ALA A 104 5.02 1.12 -5.30
C ALA A 104 4.41 1.79 -6.54
N PRO A 105 4.39 3.13 -6.61
CA PRO A 105 4.00 3.86 -7.80
C PRO A 105 5.02 3.65 -8.93
N ALA A 106 4.53 3.75 -10.18
CA ALA A 106 5.41 3.86 -11.33
C ALA A 106 6.21 5.17 -11.30
N THR A 107 7.27 5.23 -12.10
CA THR A 107 8.16 6.41 -12.22
C THR A 107 8.53 6.66 -13.69
N THR A 108 7.69 6.20 -14.61
CA THR A 108 8.01 6.10 -16.04
C THR A 108 7.68 7.37 -16.80
N ALA A 109 6.65 8.11 -16.37
CA ALA A 109 6.18 9.27 -17.12
C ALA A 109 7.23 10.39 -17.23
N LYS A 110 7.98 10.67 -16.15
CA LYS A 110 9.06 11.67 -16.18
C LYS A 110 10.24 11.22 -17.04
N ALA A 111 10.61 9.94 -16.95
CA ALA A 111 11.70 9.38 -17.74
C ALA A 111 11.38 9.46 -19.24
N ALA A 112 10.17 9.07 -19.64
CA ALA A 112 9.72 9.16 -21.03
C ALA A 112 9.72 10.61 -21.56
N ALA A 113 9.24 11.57 -20.77
CA ALA A 113 9.24 12.98 -21.17
C ALA A 113 10.66 13.54 -21.33
N LEU A 114 11.61 13.11 -20.49
CA LEU A 114 13.01 13.52 -20.61
C LEU A 114 13.67 12.89 -21.84
N GLU A 115 13.37 11.63 -22.14
CA GLU A 115 13.86 10.95 -23.34
C GLU A 115 13.38 11.65 -24.62
N GLU A 116 12.08 11.97 -24.72
CA GLU A 116 11.52 12.72 -25.86
C GLU A 116 12.17 14.11 -26.01
N PHE A 117 12.41 14.81 -24.89
CA PHE A 117 13.11 16.09 -24.92
C PHE A 117 14.55 15.96 -25.42
N ASP A 118 15.27 14.94 -24.97
CA ASP A 118 16.65 14.67 -25.40
C ASP A 118 16.71 14.30 -26.89
N GLU A 119 15.73 13.56 -27.41
CA GLU A 119 15.61 13.28 -28.85
C GLU A 119 15.42 14.56 -29.67
N VAL A 120 14.56 15.48 -29.23
CA VAL A 120 14.34 16.77 -29.91
C VAL A 120 15.60 17.63 -29.88
N VAL A 121 16.32 17.67 -28.74
CA VAL A 121 17.59 18.39 -28.63
C VAL A 121 18.61 17.84 -29.62
N GLN A 122 18.77 16.51 -29.66
CA GLN A 122 19.73 15.88 -30.57
C GLN A 122 19.36 16.14 -32.03
N ALA A 123 18.08 16.04 -32.38
CA ALA A 123 17.60 16.34 -33.73
C ALA A 123 17.92 17.79 -34.14
N GLN A 124 17.76 18.78 -33.25
CA GLN A 124 18.12 20.16 -33.57
C GLN A 124 19.63 20.36 -33.76
N ILE A 125 20.45 19.70 -32.95
CA ILE A 125 21.92 19.71 -33.11
C ILE A 125 22.31 19.14 -34.48
N ASP A 126 21.72 18.01 -34.87
CA ASP A 126 22.00 17.34 -36.15
C ASP A 126 21.53 18.17 -37.36
N GLN A 127 20.46 18.95 -37.21
CA GLN A 127 19.90 19.81 -38.27
C GLN A 127 20.62 21.16 -38.41
N ALA A 128 21.21 21.69 -37.33
CA ALA A 128 21.89 23.00 -37.34
C ALA A 128 22.92 23.17 -38.48
N PRO A 129 23.82 22.21 -38.78
CA PRO A 129 24.80 22.35 -39.86
C PRO A 129 24.25 22.10 -41.28
N LEU A 130 22.98 21.68 -41.42
CA LEU A 130 22.40 21.31 -42.72
C LEU A 130 21.82 22.51 -43.50
N ASN A 131 21.73 23.69 -42.90
CA ASN A 131 21.30 24.90 -43.59
C ASN A 131 22.45 25.45 -44.47
N PRO A 132 22.33 25.48 -45.81
CA PRO A 132 23.41 25.95 -46.68
C PRO A 132 23.67 27.46 -46.59
N ASP A 133 22.76 28.23 -45.99
CA ASP A 133 22.87 29.68 -45.85
C ASP A 133 23.51 30.11 -44.50
N THR A 134 24.01 29.18 -43.69
CA THR A 134 24.68 29.48 -42.41
C THR A 134 26.20 29.47 -42.50
N THR A 135 26.82 30.21 -41.59
CA THR A 135 28.26 30.16 -41.31
C THR A 135 28.57 29.18 -40.18
N ASN A 136 29.84 28.78 -40.06
CA ASN A 136 30.28 27.88 -38.99
C ASN A 136 30.09 28.50 -37.60
N GLU A 137 30.32 29.81 -37.48
CA GLU A 137 30.14 30.59 -36.26
C GLU A 137 28.66 30.59 -35.83
N GLU A 138 27.74 30.83 -36.76
CA GLU A 138 26.29 30.81 -36.48
C GLU A 138 25.79 29.42 -36.06
N VAL A 139 26.33 28.35 -36.65
CA VAL A 139 26.01 26.96 -36.25
C VAL A 139 26.53 26.67 -34.85
N ALA A 140 27.76 27.06 -34.53
CA ALA A 140 28.35 26.86 -33.22
C ALA A 140 27.53 27.58 -32.13
N GLU A 141 27.16 28.84 -32.36
CA GLU A 141 26.29 29.59 -31.44
C GLU A 141 24.91 28.94 -31.28
N ALA A 142 24.32 28.41 -32.35
CA ALA A 142 23.04 27.71 -32.28
C ALA A 142 23.12 26.45 -31.41
N ILE A 143 24.18 25.63 -31.58
CA ILE A 143 24.41 24.44 -30.76
C ILE A 143 24.65 24.82 -29.30
N GLU A 144 25.40 25.89 -29.01
CA GLU A 144 25.55 26.40 -27.65
C GLU A 144 24.21 26.81 -27.03
N ARG A 145 23.36 27.54 -27.77
CA ARG A 145 22.02 27.90 -27.32
C ARG A 145 21.14 26.68 -27.05
N ILE A 146 21.20 25.66 -27.91
CA ILE A 146 20.44 24.40 -27.74
C ILE A 146 20.91 23.66 -26.49
N ASN A 147 22.23 23.50 -26.30
CA ASN A 147 22.78 22.85 -25.11
C ASN A 147 22.47 23.63 -23.82
N ALA A 148 22.52 24.96 -23.87
CA ALA A 148 22.11 25.81 -22.74
C ALA A 148 20.62 25.65 -22.42
N ALA A 149 19.77 25.54 -23.44
CA ALA A 149 18.34 25.28 -23.28
C ALA A 149 18.08 23.88 -22.67
N LYS A 150 18.85 22.86 -23.07
CA LYS A 150 18.79 21.52 -22.46
C LYS A 150 19.07 21.55 -20.95
N VAL A 151 20.11 22.26 -20.54
CA VAL A 151 20.48 22.38 -19.12
C VAL A 151 19.47 23.22 -18.32
N SER A 152 18.81 24.19 -18.96
CA SER A 152 17.86 25.09 -18.29
C SER A 152 16.42 24.54 -18.25
N GLY A 153 16.08 23.62 -19.17
CA GLY A 153 14.74 23.04 -19.34
C GLY A 153 14.51 21.71 -18.61
N VAL A 154 15.54 21.15 -17.97
CA VAL A 154 15.52 19.92 -17.17
C VAL A 154 16.00 20.23 -15.76
#